data_AF-A0A936IND6-F1
#
_entry.id   AF-A0A936IND6-F1
#
_cell.length_a   1.000
_cell.length_b   1.000
_cell.length_c   1.000
_cell.angle_alpha   90.00
_cell.angle_beta   90.00
_cell.angle_gamma   90.00
#
_symmetry.space_group_name_H-M   'P 1'
#
loop_
_entity.id
_entity.type
_entity.pdbx_description
1 polymer ?
#
loop_
_entity_poly.entity_id
_entity_poly.type
_entity_poly.pdbx_seq_one_letter_code
_entity_poly.pdbx_strand_id
1 'polypeptide(L)'
;MNSRLDRRRQTQRESERALKQGTLVRSPGSAVPLTDAQVLAGLVEKAKARATKAISIRLPVAHIEEARRIAAKEGIGYQTVLKRAIQTGLKKVS
;
A
#
# COMPACT_ATOMS: atom_id res chain seq x y z
N MET A 1 -28.27 17.05 -25.41
CA MET A 1 -27.34 16.70 -24.31
C MET A 1 -28.00 15.62 -23.45
N ASN A 2 -27.85 14.32 -23.77
CA ASN A 2 -28.48 13.19 -23.05
C ASN A 2 -27.69 11.85 -23.16
N SER A 3 -26.37 11.91 -23.35
CA SER A 3 -25.55 10.77 -23.79
C SER A 3 -24.96 9.86 -22.68
N ARG A 4 -25.30 10.08 -21.40
CA ARG A 4 -24.72 9.31 -20.27
C ARG A 4 -25.55 8.10 -19.81
N LEU A 5 -26.86 8.10 -20.04
CA LEU A 5 -27.75 7.01 -19.62
C LEU A 5 -27.75 5.84 -20.61
N ASP A 6 -27.66 6.11 -21.91
CA ASP A 6 -27.64 5.07 -22.95
C ASP A 6 -26.38 4.20 -22.87
N ARG A 7 -25.24 4.81 -22.48
CA ARG A 7 -23.98 4.08 -22.31
C ARG A 7 -24.10 2.95 -21.29
N ARG A 8 -24.82 3.17 -20.18
CA ARG A 8 -24.99 2.14 -19.13
C ARG A 8 -25.84 0.96 -19.61
N ARG A 9 -26.89 1.24 -20.39
CA ARG A 9 -27.76 0.20 -20.96
C ARG A 9 -27.03 -0.61 -22.02
N GLN A 10 -26.16 0.04 -22.80
CA GLN A 10 -25.33 -0.63 -23.79
C GLN A 10 -24.27 -1.53 -23.13
N THR A 11 -23.60 -1.05 -22.08
CA THR A 11 -22.63 -1.86 -21.32
C THR A 11 -23.29 -3.10 -20.69
N GLN A 12 -24.52 -2.99 -20.17
CA GLN A 12 -25.23 -4.16 -19.62
C GLN A 12 -25.54 -5.20 -20.69
N ARG A 13 -26.06 -4.79 -21.86
CA ARG A 13 -26.39 -5.71 -22.95
C ARG A 13 -25.15 -6.42 -23.52
N GLU A 14 -24.03 -5.70 -23.63
CA GLU A 14 -22.76 -6.28 -24.08
C GLU A 14 -22.20 -7.27 -23.04
N SER A 15 -22.34 -6.96 -21.74
CA SER A 15 -21.95 -7.87 -20.66
C SER A 15 -22.80 -9.15 -20.62
N GLU A 16 -24.11 -9.05 -20.84
CA GLU A 16 -25.02 -10.20 -20.90
C GLU A 16 -24.75 -11.07 -22.13
N ARG A 17 -24.42 -10.47 -23.28
CA ARG A 17 -24.00 -11.20 -24.47
C ARG A 17 -22.68 -11.94 -24.24
N ALA A 18 -21.71 -11.29 -23.61
CA ALA A 18 -20.42 -11.89 -23.28
C ALA A 18 -20.53 -13.02 -22.24
N LEU A 19 -21.48 -12.92 -21.30
CA LEU A 19 -21.85 -14.00 -20.37
C LEU A 19 -22.42 -15.21 -21.11
N LYS A 20 -23.35 -15.00 -22.04
CA LYS A 20 -23.95 -16.10 -22.84
C LYS A 20 -22.95 -16.76 -23.78
N GLN A 21 -21.97 -16.00 -24.29
CA GLN A 21 -20.94 -16.50 -25.20
C GLN A 21 -19.73 -17.12 -24.48
N GLY A 22 -19.76 -17.21 -23.14
CA GLY A 22 -18.69 -17.82 -22.33
C GLY A 22 -17.34 -17.09 -22.41
N THR A 23 -17.30 -15.89 -23.00
CA THR A 23 -16.07 -15.11 -23.24
C THR A 23 -15.74 -14.18 -22.07
N LEU A 24 -16.65 -14.04 -21.11
CA LEU A 24 -16.43 -13.21 -19.93
C LEU A 24 -15.77 -14.04 -18.83
N VAL A 25 -14.44 -13.91 -18.71
CA VAL A 25 -13.70 -14.37 -17.53
C VAL A 25 -14.03 -13.42 -16.39
N ARG A 26 -15.10 -13.72 -15.64
CA ARG A 26 -15.23 -13.18 -14.28
C ARG A 26 -14.13 -13.87 -13.49
N SER A 27 -13.07 -13.16 -13.11
CA SER A 27 -12.18 -13.65 -12.05
C SER A 27 -13.11 -14.07 -10.91
N PRO A 28 -13.12 -15.34 -10.46
CA PRO A 28 -13.92 -15.71 -9.32
C PRO A 28 -13.39 -14.84 -8.20
N GLY A 29 -14.14 -13.77 -7.88
CA GLY A 29 -13.92 -13.02 -6.66
C GLY A 29 -13.87 -14.09 -5.60
N SER A 30 -12.73 -14.15 -4.93
CA SER A 30 -12.37 -15.21 -4.00
C SER A 30 -13.61 -15.62 -3.22
N ALA A 31 -14.02 -16.89 -3.31
CA ALA A 31 -15.06 -17.45 -2.45
C ALA A 31 -14.51 -17.60 -1.01
N VAL A 32 -13.77 -16.61 -0.54
CA VAL A 32 -13.35 -16.47 0.84
C VAL A 32 -14.57 -15.87 1.54
N PRO A 33 -15.25 -16.60 2.43
CA PRO A 33 -16.23 -16.00 3.31
C PRO A 33 -15.55 -14.81 3.98
N LEU A 34 -16.24 -13.66 3.97
CA LEU A 34 -15.81 -12.38 4.54
C LEU A 34 -14.82 -12.64 5.68
N THR A 35 -13.53 -12.47 5.38
CA THR A 35 -12.37 -12.98 6.11
C THR A 35 -12.64 -13.16 7.61
N ASP A 36 -12.51 -14.40 8.10
CA ASP A 36 -12.66 -14.81 9.50
C ASP A 36 -12.30 -13.67 10.46
N ALA A 37 -13.30 -13.23 11.26
CA ALA A 37 -13.21 -12.00 12.04
C ALA A 37 -11.98 -12.00 12.97
N GLN A 38 -11.53 -13.18 13.38
CA GLN A 38 -10.35 -13.38 14.21
C GLN A 38 -9.04 -13.09 13.45
N VAL A 39 -8.96 -13.47 12.17
CA VAL A 39 -7.83 -13.14 11.29
C VAL A 39 -7.79 -11.65 11.00
N LEU A 40 -8.95 -11.04 10.73
CA LEU A 40 -9.05 -9.60 10.54
C LEU A 40 -8.61 -8.82 11.79
N ALA A 41 -9.08 -9.23 12.97
CA ALA A 41 -8.66 -8.63 14.25
C ALA A 41 -7.14 -8.72 14.45
N GLY A 42 -6.53 -9.89 14.17
CA GLY A 42 -5.08 -10.06 14.25
C GLY A 42 -4.29 -9.18 13.28
N LEU A 43 -4.82 -8.95 12.07
CA LEU A 43 -4.21 -8.03 11.09
C LEU A 43 -4.34 -6.57 11.51
N VAL A 44 -5.49 -6.18 12.07
CA VAL A 44 -5.74 -4.83 12.59
C VAL A 44 -4.79 -4.52 13.75
N GLU A 45 -4.59 -5.44 14.70
CA GLU A 45 -3.65 -5.22 15.81
C GLU A 45 -2.20 -5.11 15.33
N LYS A 46 -1.78 -5.96 14.37
CA LYS A 46 -0.45 -5.83 13.73
C LYS A 46 -0.30 -4.50 12.98
N ALA A 47 -1.36 -4.01 12.35
CA ALA A 47 -1.37 -2.72 11.67
C ALA A 47 -1.29 -1.55 12.66
N LYS A 48 -2.02 -1.61 13.79
CA LYS A 48 -1.92 -0.63 14.89
C LYS A 48 -0.52 -0.57 15.48
N ALA A 49 0.11 -1.73 15.72
CA ALA A 49 1.49 -1.79 16.20
C ALA A 49 2.50 -1.20 15.21
N ARG A 50 2.14 -1.15 13.92
CA ARG A 50 2.94 -0.56 12.83
C ARG A 50 2.45 0.84 12.42
N ALA A 51 1.53 1.43 13.19
CA ALA A 51 1.02 2.75 12.88
C ALA A 51 2.17 3.76 12.87
N THR A 52 2.32 4.47 11.75
CA THR A 52 3.32 5.51 11.61
C THR A 52 2.68 6.86 11.86
N LYS A 53 3.39 7.74 12.57
CA LYS A 53 3.02 9.16 12.69
C LYS A 53 3.98 9.98 11.84
N ALA A 54 3.43 10.86 11.00
CA ALA A 54 4.23 11.80 10.24
C ALA A 54 4.79 12.86 11.20
N ILE A 55 6.11 13.03 11.19
CA ILE A 55 6.80 14.09 11.93
C ILE A 55 7.78 14.80 10.99
N SER A 56 8.03 16.08 11.24
CA SER A 56 9.07 16.85 10.55
C SER A 56 10.22 17.09 11.51
N ILE A 57 11.43 16.68 11.14
CA ILE A 57 12.66 16.91 11.91
C ILE A 57 13.62 17.73 11.05
N ARG A 58 14.24 18.76 11.63
CA ARG A 58 15.33 19.50 10.98
C ARG A 58 16.64 18.78 11.24
N LEU A 59 17.40 18.54 10.18
CA LEU A 59 18.70 17.89 10.24
C LEU A 59 19.73 18.78 9.51
N PRO A 60 20.97 18.88 10.04
CA PRO A 60 22.10 19.43 9.30
C PRO A 60 22.25 18.79 7.92
N VAL A 61 22.57 19.61 6.92
CA VAL A 61 22.77 19.17 5.53
C VAL A 61 23.85 18.09 5.45
N ALA A 62 24.94 18.24 6.22
CA ALA A 62 26.04 17.29 6.27
C ALA A 62 25.58 15.86 6.66
N HIS A 63 24.60 15.71 7.54
CA HIS A 63 24.07 14.39 7.92
C HIS A 63 23.22 13.78 6.81
N ILE A 64 22.51 14.60 6.03
CA ILE A 64 21.77 14.13 4.86
C ILE A 64 22.74 13.66 3.77
N GLU A 65 23.84 14.38 3.56
CA GLU A 65 24.89 14.00 2.60
C GLU A 65 25.62 12.71 3.02
N GLU A 66 25.93 12.55 4.30
CA GLU A 66 26.48 11.29 4.83
C GLU A 66 25.49 10.13 4.60
N ALA A 67 24.21 10.33 4.91
CA ALA A 67 23.19 9.31 4.67
C ALA A 67 23.08 8.95 3.18
N ARG A 68 23.23 9.90 2.26
CA ARG A 68 23.29 9.65 0.82
C ARG A 68 24.51 8.84 0.42
N ARG A 69 25.69 9.12 0.98
CA ARG A 69 26.93 8.37 0.72
C ARG A 69 26.82 6.91 1.17
N ILE A 70 26.26 6.67 2.37
CA ILE A 70 26.02 5.32 2.88
C ILE A 70 24.99 4.59 1.99
N ALA A 71 23.88 5.28 1.67
CA ALA A 71 22.85 4.76 0.79
C ALA A 71 23.39 4.32 -0.58
N ALA A 72 24.26 5.12 -1.19
CA ALA A 72 24.90 4.80 -2.45
C ALA A 72 25.79 3.55 -2.38
N LYS A 73 26.50 3.34 -1.26
CA LYS A 73 27.32 2.14 -1.04
C LYS A 73 26.48 0.88 -0.87
N GLU A 74 25.33 0.99 -0.19
CA GLU A 74 24.45 -0.14 0.12
C GLU A 74 23.37 -0.40 -0.95
N GLY A 75 23.20 0.49 -1.93
CA GLY A 75 22.14 0.39 -2.93
C GLY A 75 20.73 0.61 -2.37
N ILE A 76 20.60 1.39 -1.29
CA ILE A 76 19.31 1.67 -0.63
C ILE A 76 19.00 3.17 -0.65
N GLY A 77 17.76 3.57 -0.32
CA GLY A 77 17.42 4.98 -0.18
C GLY A 77 17.99 5.64 1.09
N TYR A 78 18.40 6.91 1.01
CA TYR A 78 18.95 7.64 2.17
C TYR A 78 17.97 7.76 3.33
N GLN A 79 16.66 7.79 3.06
CA GLN A 79 15.64 7.78 4.12
C GLN A 79 15.67 6.47 4.92
N THR A 80 16.02 5.35 4.30
CA THR A 80 16.17 4.05 5.00
C THR A 80 17.36 4.09 5.95
N VAL A 81 18.48 4.67 5.53
CA VAL A 81 19.66 4.89 6.38
C VAL A 81 19.28 5.73 7.61
N LEU A 82 18.58 6.84 7.40
CA LEU A 82 18.13 7.72 8.50
C LEU A 82 17.18 7.00 9.46
N LYS A 83 16.21 6.23 8.95
CA LYS A 83 15.29 5.44 9.80
C LYS A 83 16.03 4.41 10.66
N ARG A 84 17.01 3.71 10.08
CA ARG A 84 17.87 2.75 10.82
C ARG A 84 18.68 3.46 11.90
N ALA A 85 19.28 4.61 11.58
CA ALA A 85 20.06 5.38 12.55
C ALA A 85 19.21 5.84 13.74
N ILE A 86 18.00 6.35 13.50
CA ILE A 86 17.04 6.73 14.55
C ILE A 86 16.68 5.52 15.41
N GLN A 87 16.34 4.38 14.79
CA GLN A 87 15.99 3.16 15.53
C GLN A 87 17.14 2.67 16.42
N THR A 88 18.37 2.65 15.89
CA THR A 88 19.56 2.26 16.65
C THR A 88 19.85 3.24 17.79
N GLY A 89 19.66 4.54 17.56
CA GLY A 89 19.79 5.57 18.60
C GLY A 89 18.80 5.36 19.74
N LEU A 90 17.52 5.14 19.42
CA LEU A 90 16.48 4.90 20.43
C LEU A 90 16.74 3.63 21.25
N LYS A 91 17.23 2.55 20.63
CA LYS A 91 17.61 1.31 21.33
C LYS A 91 18.76 1.46 22.32
N LYS A 92 19.61 2.48 22.15
CA LYS A 92 20.72 2.76 23.08
C LYS A 92 20.29 3.61 24.27
N VAL A 93 19.21 4.37 24.11
CA VAL A 93 18.68 5.29 25.14
C VAL A 93 17.65 4.57 26.03
N SER A 94 16.91 3.61 25.47
CA SER A 94 16.02 2.70 26.20
C SER A 94 16.79 1.59 26.90
#